data_AF-A0A2R5F7V5-F1
#
_entry.id   AF-A0A2R5F7V5-F1
#
_cell.length_a   1.000
_cell.length_b   1.000
_cell.length_c   1.000
_cell.angle_alpha   90.00
_cell.angle_beta   90.00
_cell.angle_gamma   90.00
#
_symmetry.space_group_name_H-M   'P 1'
#
loop_
_entity.id
_entity.type
_entity.pdbx_description
1 polymer ?
#
loop_
_entity_poly.entity_id
_entity_poly.type
_entity_poly.pdbx_seq_one_letter_code
_entity_poly.pdbx_strand_id
1 'polypeptide(L)'
;MNHDFIEALLRETLTFADQLKAALAANQPIQKLEHTSSSTHKQVLVLRKDLKMRLGKSVAQGAHASIGALLERGIRLPSAIIIPLDADIRPWLDGRFKKICVSTPDEASLLELYAQAQAAGLPAALITDSGLTEFHGVPTRTALSIGPGDAEAVDRITGGLPLL
;
A
#
# COMPACT_ATOMS: atom_id res chain seq x y z
N MET A 1 26.56 -6.31 -10.40
CA MET A 1 26.04 -5.99 -9.05
C MET A 1 27.25 -5.94 -8.13
N ASN A 2 27.50 -4.81 -7.46
CA ASN A 2 28.78 -4.59 -6.76
C ASN A 2 28.85 -5.42 -5.46
N HIS A 3 30.03 -5.97 -5.15
CA HIS A 3 30.27 -6.83 -3.98
C HIS A 3 29.85 -6.13 -2.67
N ASP A 4 30.10 -4.83 -2.58
CA ASP A 4 29.75 -4.00 -1.42
C ASP A 4 28.23 -3.90 -1.17
N PHE A 5 27.42 -3.97 -2.23
CA PHE A 5 25.97 -3.93 -2.11
C PHE A 5 25.41 -5.26 -1.56
N ILE A 6 26.01 -6.38 -1.97
CA ILE A 6 25.63 -7.71 -1.47
C ILE A 6 26.04 -7.85 0.01
N GLU A 7 27.23 -7.38 0.38
CA GLU A 7 27.69 -7.37 1.77
C GLU A 7 26.83 -6.47 2.68
N ALA A 8 26.43 -5.29 2.21
CA ALA A 8 25.53 -4.41 2.96
C ALA A 8 24.15 -5.07 3.18
N LEU A 9 23.59 -5.67 2.13
CA LEU A 9 22.31 -6.38 2.20
C LEU A 9 22.39 -7.59 3.15
N LEU A 10 23.49 -8.37 3.09
CA LEU A 10 23.75 -9.52 3.95
C LEU A 10 23.92 -9.12 5.42
N ARG A 11 24.61 -8.01 5.70
CA ARG A 11 24.75 -7.46 7.05
C ARG A 11 23.42 -6.99 7.61
N GLU A 12 22.62 -6.28 6.82
CA GLU A 12 21.27 -5.88 7.25
C GLU A 12 20.37 -7.10 7.50
N THR A 13 20.45 -8.14 6.66
CA THR A 13 19.66 -9.37 6.86
C THR A 13 20.12 -10.17 8.07
N LEU A 14 21.43 -10.28 8.32
CA LEU A 14 21.96 -10.93 9.53
C LEU A 14 21.54 -10.16 10.80
N THR A 15 21.62 -8.83 10.76
CA THR A 15 21.20 -7.97 11.87
C THR A 15 19.70 -8.12 12.13
N PHE A 16 18.87 -8.17 11.08
CA PHE A 16 17.44 -8.42 11.21
C PHE A 16 17.14 -9.82 11.77
N ALA A 17 17.84 -10.86 11.31
CA ALA A 17 17.66 -12.22 11.82
C ALA A 17 18.02 -12.32 13.32
N ASP A 18 19.06 -11.60 13.75
CA ASP A 18 19.46 -11.57 15.16
C ASP A 18 18.48 -10.74 16.01
N GLN A 19 17.98 -9.62 15.48
CA GLN A 19 16.90 -8.85 16.11
C GLN A 19 15.61 -9.67 16.24
N LEU A 20 15.25 -10.43 15.20
CA LEU A 20 14.07 -11.29 15.19
C LEU A 20 14.21 -12.44 16.19
N LYS A 21 15.38 -13.12 16.21
CA LYS A 21 15.70 -14.15 17.21
C LYS A 21 15.64 -13.59 18.62
N ALA A 22 16.21 -12.40 18.85
CA ALA A 22 16.17 -11.73 20.15
C ALA A 22 14.74 -11.38 20.56
N ALA A 23 13.92 -10.84 19.65
CA ALA A 23 12.52 -10.50 19.92
C ALA A 23 11.67 -11.75 20.25
N LEU A 24 11.86 -12.84 19.49
CA LEU A 24 11.19 -14.12 19.74
C LEU A 24 11.64 -14.76 21.06
N ALA A 25 12.95 -14.73 21.36
CA ALA A 25 13.50 -15.30 22.59
C ALA A 25 13.10 -14.50 23.85
N ALA A 26 12.94 -13.19 23.72
CA ALA A 26 12.55 -12.33 24.83
C ALA A 26 11.06 -12.42 25.18
N ASN A 27 10.28 -13.23 24.45
CA ASN A 27 8.81 -13.33 24.57
C ASN A 27 8.16 -11.94 24.66
N GLN A 28 8.76 -10.95 23.97
CA GLN A 28 8.34 -9.58 24.11
C GLN A 28 6.89 -9.52 23.65
N PRO A 29 5.99 -8.93 24.47
CA PRO A 29 4.63 -8.72 24.02
C PRO A 29 4.71 -7.97 22.68
N ILE A 30 3.94 -8.41 21.68
CA ILE A 30 3.73 -7.66 20.44
C ILE A 30 3.56 -6.20 20.89
N GLN A 31 4.51 -5.32 20.51
CA GLN A 31 4.44 -3.92 20.93
C GLN A 31 3.06 -3.44 20.52
N LYS A 32 2.25 -3.05 21.51
CA LYS A 32 0.96 -2.43 21.25
C LYS A 32 1.25 -1.26 20.32
N LEU A 33 0.51 -1.15 19.22
CA LEU A 33 0.56 0.01 18.34
C LEU A 33 0.24 1.25 19.19
N GLU A 34 1.26 1.97 19.62
CA GLU A 34 1.10 3.24 20.32
C GLU A 34 0.88 4.30 19.25
N HIS A 35 -0.37 4.77 19.13
CA HIS A 35 -0.72 5.82 18.20
C HIS A 35 -0.05 7.13 18.62
N THR A 36 1.08 7.47 17.99
CA THR A 36 1.68 8.80 18.17
C THR A 36 0.89 9.79 17.32
N SER A 37 0.34 10.83 17.95
CA SER A 37 -0.64 11.73 17.34
C SER A 37 -0.09 12.67 16.26
N SER A 38 1.21 12.59 15.92
CA SER A 38 1.92 13.57 15.09
C SER A 38 2.02 13.22 13.61
N SER A 39 1.86 11.95 13.21
CA SER A 39 1.99 11.57 11.80
C SER A 39 0.76 11.98 10.98
N THR A 40 1.00 12.72 9.90
CA THR A 40 -0.02 13.13 8.92
C THR A 40 -0.21 12.09 7.81
N HIS A 41 0.58 11.01 7.78
CA HIS A 41 0.59 10.05 6.68
C HIS A 41 -0.80 9.45 6.41
N LYS A 42 -1.07 9.20 5.12
CA LYS A 42 -2.35 8.66 4.69
C LYS A 42 -2.19 7.75 3.49
N GLN A 43 -3.20 6.93 3.27
CA GLN A 43 -3.41 6.17 2.05
C GLN A 43 -4.73 6.61 1.41
N VAL A 44 -4.74 6.78 0.09
CA VAL A 44 -5.94 7.10 -0.68
C VAL A 44 -6.30 5.91 -1.54
N LEU A 45 -7.57 5.51 -1.49
CA LEU A 45 -8.14 4.41 -2.26
C LEU A 45 -9.05 5.02 -3.32
N VAL A 46 -8.64 4.93 -4.58
CA VAL A 46 -9.35 5.46 -5.74
C VAL A 46 -10.15 4.33 -6.37
N LEU A 47 -11.46 4.47 -6.47
CA LEU A 47 -12.33 3.49 -7.14
C LEU A 47 -12.93 4.08 -8.42
N ARG A 48 -13.06 3.23 -9.44
CA ARG A 48 -13.76 3.58 -10.67
C ARG A 48 -15.27 3.68 -10.48
N LYS A 49 -15.83 4.85 -10.81
CA LYS A 49 -17.26 5.14 -10.66
C LYS A 49 -18.11 4.60 -11.81
N ASP A 50 -17.57 4.55 -13.02
CA ASP A 50 -18.26 4.05 -14.22
C ASP A 50 -18.63 2.57 -14.13
N LEU A 51 -17.86 1.77 -13.38
CA LEU A 51 -18.15 0.35 -13.17
C LEU A 51 -19.41 0.08 -12.35
N LYS A 52 -19.95 1.10 -11.64
CA LYS A 52 -21.14 0.98 -10.78
C LYS A 52 -21.13 -0.25 -9.88
N MET A 53 -19.95 -0.59 -9.34
CA MET A 53 -19.73 -1.76 -8.50
C MET A 53 -20.70 -1.75 -7.31
N ARG A 54 -21.30 -2.91 -6.99
CA ARG A 54 -22.10 -3.04 -5.77
C ARG A 54 -21.25 -2.73 -4.54
N LEU A 55 -21.87 -2.25 -3.47
CA LEU A 55 -21.19 -1.81 -2.24
C LEU A 55 -20.13 -2.82 -1.74
N GLY A 56 -20.50 -4.09 -1.62
CA GLY A 56 -19.58 -5.13 -1.15
C GLY A 56 -18.37 -5.34 -2.08
N LYS A 57 -18.55 -5.16 -3.40
CA LYS A 57 -17.44 -5.25 -4.35
C LYS A 57 -16.51 -4.06 -4.19
N SER A 58 -17.04 -2.84 -4.09
CA SER A 58 -16.25 -1.64 -3.85
C SER A 58 -15.40 -1.76 -2.58
N VAL A 59 -15.99 -2.27 -1.48
CA VAL A 59 -15.25 -2.55 -0.24
C VAL A 59 -14.12 -3.56 -0.47
N ALA A 60 -14.39 -4.67 -1.15
CA ALA A 60 -13.38 -5.69 -1.44
C ALA A 60 -12.23 -5.15 -2.30
N GLN A 61 -12.53 -4.38 -3.36
CA GLN A 61 -11.51 -3.80 -4.24
C GLN A 61 -10.68 -2.73 -3.51
N GLY A 62 -11.31 -1.90 -2.66
CA GLY A 62 -10.60 -0.96 -1.81
C GLY A 62 -9.66 -1.65 -0.81
N ALA A 63 -10.10 -2.76 -0.21
CA ALA A 63 -9.26 -3.57 0.67
C ALA A 63 -8.08 -4.20 -0.07
N HIS A 64 -8.32 -4.76 -1.27
CA HIS A 64 -7.26 -5.28 -2.14
C HIS A 64 -6.24 -4.19 -2.50
N ALA A 65 -6.70 -2.98 -2.86
CA ALA A 65 -5.83 -1.86 -3.18
C ALA A 65 -4.97 -1.46 -1.98
N SER A 66 -5.59 -1.34 -0.80
CA SER A 66 -4.92 -0.94 0.44
C SER A 66 -3.75 -1.87 0.77
N ILE A 67 -3.98 -3.19 0.80
CA ILE A 67 -2.93 -4.17 1.10
C ILE A 67 -1.96 -4.36 -0.07
N GLY A 68 -2.42 -4.20 -1.31
CA GLY A 68 -1.59 -4.31 -2.51
C GLY A 68 -0.39 -3.38 -2.46
N ALA A 69 -0.58 -2.12 -2.05
CA ALA A 69 0.50 -1.12 -1.96
C ALA A 69 1.63 -1.58 -1.02
N LEU A 70 1.27 -2.26 0.07
CA LEU A 70 2.23 -2.80 1.03
C LEU A 70 2.91 -4.06 0.50
N LEU A 71 2.14 -4.94 -0.16
CA LEU A 71 2.66 -6.18 -0.73
C LEU A 71 3.62 -5.93 -1.89
N GLU A 72 3.44 -4.87 -2.67
CA GLU A 72 4.37 -4.46 -3.72
C GLU A 72 5.72 -3.98 -3.16
N ARG A 73 5.73 -3.46 -1.92
CA ARG A 73 6.96 -3.12 -1.18
C ARG A 73 7.56 -4.32 -0.43
N GLY A 74 6.81 -5.42 -0.36
CA GLY A 74 7.20 -6.61 0.39
C GLY A 74 8.23 -7.46 -0.34
N ILE A 75 9.18 -8.00 0.43
CA ILE A 75 10.10 -9.03 -0.04
C ILE A 75 9.39 -10.38 0.14
N ARG A 76 9.22 -11.11 -0.96
CA ARG A 76 8.61 -12.45 -0.95
C ARG A 76 9.69 -13.50 -0.74
N LEU A 77 9.53 -14.29 0.31
CA LEU A 77 10.31 -15.48 0.63
C LEU A 77 9.44 -16.73 0.43
N PRO A 78 10.03 -17.94 0.33
CA PRO A 78 9.26 -19.17 0.13
C PRO A 78 8.15 -19.42 1.16
N SER A 79 8.33 -18.97 2.40
CA SER A 79 7.40 -19.19 3.52
C SER A 79 6.93 -17.91 4.22
N ALA A 80 7.32 -16.73 3.73
CA ALA A 80 7.05 -15.46 4.40
C ALA A 80 7.00 -14.29 3.42
N ILE A 81 6.32 -13.22 3.83
CA ILE A 81 6.42 -11.92 3.20
C ILE A 81 6.92 -10.95 4.26
N ILE A 82 7.99 -10.22 3.95
CA ILE A 82 8.56 -9.20 4.84
C ILE A 82 8.20 -7.84 4.25
N ILE A 83 7.40 -7.07 4.97
CA ILE A 83 7.05 -5.70 4.59
C ILE A 83 7.99 -4.76 5.37
N PRO A 84 8.89 -4.01 4.71
CA PRO A 84 9.76 -3.08 5.40
C PRO A 84 8.94 -1.95 6.01
N LEU A 85 9.26 -1.59 7.26
CA LEU A 85 8.71 -0.41 7.93
C LEU A 85 9.52 0.83 7.54
N ASP A 86 9.43 1.22 6.27
CA ASP A 86 10.13 2.36 5.70
C ASP A 86 9.51 3.71 6.11
N ALA A 87 10.05 4.80 5.56
CA ALA A 87 9.63 6.16 5.86
C ALA A 87 8.16 6.45 5.48
N ASP A 88 7.56 5.67 4.59
CA ASP A 88 6.17 5.83 4.18
C ASP A 88 5.23 4.95 5.03
N ILE A 89 5.62 3.71 5.27
CA ILE A 89 4.79 2.69 5.92
C ILE A 89 4.77 2.87 7.44
N ARG A 90 5.94 3.08 8.09
CA ARG A 90 6.03 3.16 9.55
C ARG A 90 5.18 4.30 10.12
N PRO A 91 5.30 5.56 9.64
CA PRO A 91 4.52 6.66 10.24
C PRO A 91 3.02 6.52 9.97
N TRP A 92 2.62 5.83 8.90
CA TRP A 92 1.23 5.56 8.64
C TRP A 92 0.66 4.48 9.58
N LEU A 93 1.39 3.39 9.79
CA LEU A 93 1.00 2.31 10.71
C LEU A 93 0.98 2.77 12.17
N ASP A 94 2.03 3.47 12.59
CA ASP A 94 2.16 4.00 13.96
C ASP A 94 1.28 5.24 14.18
N GLY A 95 0.86 5.89 13.10
CA GLY A 95 -0.04 7.04 13.11
C GLY A 95 -1.51 6.64 13.16
N ARG A 96 -2.39 7.43 12.53
CA ARG A 96 -3.85 7.17 12.52
C ARG A 96 -4.28 6.05 11.58
N PHE A 97 -3.35 5.42 10.86
CA PHE A 97 -3.63 4.41 9.84
C PHE A 97 -4.67 4.89 8.81
N LYS A 98 -4.63 6.20 8.50
CA LYS A 98 -5.67 6.94 7.77
C LYS A 98 -5.84 6.42 6.35
N LYS A 99 -7.08 6.13 5.99
CA LYS A 99 -7.50 5.76 4.63
C LYS A 99 -8.60 6.71 4.17
N ILE A 100 -8.52 7.18 2.94
CA ILE A 100 -9.54 8.05 2.34
C ILE A 100 -10.01 7.39 1.04
N CYS A 101 -11.31 7.18 0.89
CA CYS A 101 -11.88 6.64 -0.34
C CYS A 101 -12.35 7.79 -1.23
N VAL A 102 -11.86 7.79 -2.47
CA VAL A 102 -12.21 8.75 -3.52
C VAL A 102 -12.62 8.01 -4.78
N SER A 103 -13.13 8.73 -5.76
CA SER A 103 -13.55 8.16 -7.03
C SER A 103 -12.87 8.81 -8.24
N THR A 104 -12.76 8.03 -9.31
CA THR A 104 -12.31 8.45 -10.64
C THR A 104 -13.38 8.09 -11.67
N PRO A 105 -13.56 8.88 -12.75
CA PRO A 105 -14.64 8.63 -13.70
C PRO A 105 -14.44 7.36 -14.52
N ASP A 106 -13.21 6.97 -14.83
CA ASP A 106 -12.91 5.90 -15.79
C ASP A 106 -11.51 5.27 -15.59
N GLU A 107 -11.19 4.27 -16.43
CA GLU A 107 -9.90 3.58 -16.41
C GLU A 107 -8.72 4.47 -16.80
N ALA A 108 -8.90 5.36 -17.78
CA ALA A 108 -7.83 6.22 -18.26
C ALA A 108 -7.35 7.14 -17.14
N SER A 109 -8.29 7.77 -16.45
CA SER A 109 -8.04 8.61 -15.28
C SER A 109 -7.40 7.82 -14.13
N LEU A 110 -7.81 6.56 -13.91
CA LEU A 110 -7.19 5.67 -12.92
C LEU A 110 -5.71 5.39 -13.25
N LEU A 111 -5.39 5.13 -14.52
CA LEU A 111 -4.03 4.84 -14.99
C LEU A 111 -3.13 6.07 -14.93
N GLU A 112 -3.68 7.25 -15.24
CA GLU A 112 -2.96 8.51 -15.13
C GLU A 112 -2.54 8.77 -13.67
N LEU A 113 -3.45 8.60 -12.71
CA LEU A 113 -3.14 8.71 -11.28
C LEU A 113 -2.06 7.72 -10.85
N TYR A 114 -2.11 6.48 -11.36
CA TYR A 114 -1.09 5.47 -11.07
C TYR A 114 0.29 5.90 -11.61
N ALA A 115 0.36 6.38 -12.85
CA ALA A 115 1.60 6.87 -13.43
C ALA A 115 2.18 8.08 -12.67
N GLN A 116 1.33 9.01 -12.22
CA GLN A 116 1.75 10.13 -11.37
C GLN A 116 2.33 9.65 -10.03
N ALA A 117 1.70 8.66 -9.40
CA ALA A 117 2.19 8.09 -8.13
C ALA A 117 3.54 7.41 -8.31
N GLN A 118 3.72 6.63 -9.38
CA GLN A 118 5.00 6.00 -9.72
C GLN A 118 6.09 7.06 -9.98
N ALA A 119 5.78 8.11 -10.75
CA ALA A 119 6.71 9.19 -11.03
C ALA A 119 7.12 9.98 -9.77
N ALA A 120 6.22 10.09 -8.79
CA ALA A 120 6.48 10.70 -7.49
C ALA A 120 7.21 9.78 -6.50
N GLY A 121 7.44 8.51 -6.85
CA GLY A 121 8.05 7.52 -5.97
C GLY A 121 7.17 7.08 -4.80
N LEU A 122 5.86 7.35 -4.86
CA LEU A 122 4.92 6.97 -3.81
C LEU A 122 4.53 5.49 -3.92
N PRO A 123 4.33 4.78 -2.80
CA PRO A 123 3.72 3.46 -2.83
C PRO A 123 2.36 3.52 -3.55
N ALA A 124 2.10 2.59 -4.46
CA ALA A 124 0.83 2.52 -5.17
C ALA A 124 0.56 1.08 -5.58
N ALA A 125 -0.71 0.69 -5.72
CA ALA A 125 -1.07 -0.61 -6.29
C ALA A 125 -2.34 -0.53 -7.12
N LEU A 126 -2.26 -1.04 -8.35
CA LEU A 126 -3.35 -1.07 -9.31
C LEU A 126 -4.04 -2.43 -9.29
N ILE A 127 -5.32 -2.45 -8.93
CA ILE A 127 -6.08 -3.69 -8.78
C ILE A 127 -6.82 -4.01 -10.06
N THR A 128 -6.61 -5.25 -10.52
CA THR A 128 -7.34 -5.86 -11.62
C THR A 128 -8.19 -7.00 -11.08
N ASP A 129 -9.50 -6.88 -11.21
CA ASP A 129 -10.42 -7.97 -10.95
C ASP A 129 -10.38 -8.97 -12.10
N SER A 130 -10.34 -10.27 -11.81
CA SER A 130 -10.33 -11.31 -12.85
C SER A 130 -11.65 -11.43 -13.61
N GLY A 131 -12.70 -10.73 -13.17
CA GLY A 131 -14.00 -10.67 -13.84
C GLY A 131 -14.89 -11.89 -13.61
N LEU A 132 -14.42 -12.88 -12.84
CA LEU A 132 -15.14 -14.13 -12.58
C LEU A 132 -16.47 -13.97 -11.83
N THR A 133 -16.68 -12.82 -11.17
CA THR A 133 -17.89 -12.58 -10.36
C THR A 133 -18.81 -11.49 -10.90
N GLU A 134 -18.32 -10.54 -11.69
CA GLU A 134 -19.06 -9.29 -12.00
C GLU A 134 -18.73 -8.65 -13.35
N PHE A 135 -17.59 -9.00 -13.96
CA PHE A 135 -17.17 -8.44 -15.25
C PHE A 135 -17.15 -9.51 -16.36
N HIS A 136 -17.98 -10.54 -16.23
CA HIS A 136 -18.20 -11.57 -17.26
C HIS A 136 -16.91 -12.22 -17.80
N GLY A 137 -15.93 -12.45 -16.91
CA GLY A 137 -14.62 -13.03 -17.26
C GLY A 137 -13.65 -12.07 -17.93
N VAL A 138 -13.98 -10.78 -18.04
CA VAL A 138 -13.08 -9.73 -18.56
C VAL A 138 -12.23 -9.17 -17.42
N PRO A 139 -10.90 -9.31 -17.46
CA PRO A 139 -10.01 -8.65 -16.52
C PRO A 139 -10.23 -7.15 -16.54
N THR A 140 -10.60 -6.57 -15.41
CA THR A 140 -11.04 -5.18 -15.32
C THR A 140 -10.29 -4.48 -14.21
N ARG A 141 -9.64 -3.35 -14.52
CA ARG A 141 -9.02 -2.50 -13.50
C ARG A 141 -10.10 -1.75 -12.74
N THR A 142 -10.13 -1.93 -11.43
CA THR A 142 -11.27 -1.53 -10.57
C THR A 142 -10.89 -0.43 -9.59
N ALA A 143 -9.70 -0.53 -9.01
CA ALA A 143 -9.26 0.33 -7.93
C ALA A 143 -7.75 0.55 -7.97
N LEU A 144 -7.32 1.63 -7.32
CA LEU A 144 -5.93 2.03 -7.15
C LEU A 144 -5.74 2.46 -5.69
N SER A 145 -4.61 2.12 -5.10
CA SER A 145 -4.14 2.79 -3.89
C SER A 145 -2.98 3.72 -4.24
N ILE A 146 -2.94 4.87 -3.57
CA ILE A 146 -1.79 5.78 -3.56
C ILE A 146 -1.44 6.04 -2.10
N GLY A 147 -0.18 5.85 -1.77
CA GLY A 147 0.32 5.75 -0.41
C GLY A 147 0.23 4.32 0.18
N PRO A 148 0.63 4.14 1.45
CA PRO A 148 0.83 5.21 2.43
C PRO A 148 1.98 6.15 2.10
N GLY A 149 1.90 7.39 2.57
CA GLY A 149 2.93 8.40 2.37
C GLY A 149 2.53 9.71 3.03
N ASP A 150 3.41 10.69 3.00
CA ASP A 150 3.15 12.03 3.51
C ASP A 150 1.87 12.61 2.89
N ALA A 151 1.04 13.27 3.72
CA ALA A 151 -0.26 13.76 3.28
C ALA A 151 -0.17 14.75 2.12
N GLU A 152 0.80 15.68 2.15
CA GLU A 152 0.96 16.69 1.11
C GLU A 152 1.43 16.05 -0.19
N ALA A 153 2.33 15.07 -0.10
CA ALA A 153 2.78 14.31 -1.27
C ALA A 153 1.64 13.55 -1.95
N VAL A 154 0.80 12.88 -1.16
CA VAL A 154 -0.37 12.16 -1.68
C VAL A 154 -1.43 13.14 -2.21
N ASP A 155 -1.62 14.30 -1.58
CA ASP A 155 -2.59 15.33 -2.00
C ASP A 155 -2.24 16.02 -3.31
N ARG A 156 -0.94 16.15 -3.65
CA ARG A 156 -0.53 16.68 -4.97
C ARG A 156 -1.12 15.88 -6.14
N ILE A 157 -1.43 14.61 -5.93
CA ILE A 157 -2.01 13.72 -6.95
C ILE A 157 -3.52 13.56 -6.75
N THR A 158 -3.99 13.48 -5.50
CA THR A 158 -5.36 13.02 -5.19
C THR A 158 -6.28 14.09 -4.61
N GLY A 159 -5.76 15.27 -4.25
CA GLY A 159 -6.50 16.28 -3.48
C GLY A 159 -7.70 16.89 -4.22
N GLY A 160 -7.73 16.82 -5.55
CA GLY A 160 -8.86 17.27 -6.37
C GLY A 160 -9.93 16.20 -6.62
N LEU A 161 -9.71 14.95 -6.20
CA LEU A 161 -10.64 13.86 -6.48
C LEU A 161 -11.87 13.92 -5.56
N PRO A 162 -13.08 13.66 -6.07
CA PRO A 162 -14.27 13.60 -5.24
C PRO A 162 -14.25 12.39 -4.31
N LEU A 163 -14.80 12.54 -3.10
CA LEU A 163 -15.07 11.41 -2.22
C LEU A 163 -16.00 10.38 -2.91
N LEU A 164 -15.80 9.11 -2.58
CA LEU A 164 -16.56 7.98 -3.16
C LEU A 164 -18.05 8.03 -2.77
#